data_AF-A0A939TDI5-F1
#
_entry.id   AF-A0A939TDI5-F1
#
_cell.length_a   1.000
_cell.length_b   1.000
_cell.length_c   1.000
_cell.angle_alpha   90.00
_cell.angle_beta   90.00
_cell.angle_gamma   90.00
#
_symmetry.space_group_name_H-M   'P 1'
#
loop_
_entity.id
_entity.type
_entity.pdbx_description
1 polymer ?
#
loop_
_entity_poly.entity_id
_entity_poly.type
_entity_poly.pdbx_seq_one_letter_code
_entity_poly.pdbx_strand_id
1 'polypeptide(L)'
;MKIEIAAADTVLWHAEEAGLISTVEHAEVLTLLMPDFAFAEALRLTDSVHCHIKVDDVDELPHDELKGLGYTSENAAPGYIKYATDSGINLIFSSIPIAEDDNIPGAVTQAKPFLDHCGADLRDESEPTRAAFEALPARAAELGWGEVPQGGDSPVHCCHTQVKAKHWVYPPSCWTGWRRPIEFAFGELVVFDQAMGCALRPIDPAHPMAGGAGCCGVPAAG
;
A
#
# COMPACT_ATOMS: atom_id res chain seq x y z
N MET A 1 -6.85 -18.17 -4.07
CA MET A 1 -6.50 -16.76 -4.28
C MET A 1 -7.11 -16.37 -5.60
N LYS A 2 -7.79 -15.22 -5.70
CA LYS A 2 -8.46 -14.79 -6.95
C LYS A 2 -7.48 -14.31 -8.03
N ILE A 3 -6.27 -13.96 -7.62
CA ILE A 3 -5.17 -13.48 -8.47
C ILE A 3 -4.37 -14.68 -8.99
N GLU A 4 -4.23 -14.78 -10.30
CA GLU A 4 -3.40 -15.79 -10.96
C GLU A 4 -1.94 -15.31 -11.02
N ILE A 5 -1.02 -16.10 -10.47
CA ILE A 5 0.39 -15.71 -10.31
C ILE A 5 1.04 -15.38 -11.66
N ALA A 6 0.79 -16.15 -12.71
CA ALA A 6 1.37 -15.89 -14.04
C ALA A 6 0.86 -14.57 -14.68
N ALA A 7 -0.40 -14.20 -14.39
CA ALA A 7 -0.95 -12.93 -14.85
C ALA A 7 -0.37 -11.75 -14.04
N ALA A 8 -0.21 -11.93 -12.73
CA ALA A 8 0.46 -10.97 -11.86
C ALA A 8 1.93 -10.74 -12.28
N ASP A 9 2.67 -11.83 -12.51
CA ASP A 9 4.06 -11.82 -13.01
C ASP A 9 4.18 -11.05 -14.33
N THR A 10 3.23 -11.21 -15.25
CA THR A 10 3.21 -10.45 -16.51
C THR A 10 3.06 -8.94 -16.27
N VAL A 11 2.16 -8.54 -15.36
CA VAL A 11 1.98 -7.11 -15.02
C VAL A 11 3.23 -6.52 -14.38
N LEU A 12 3.82 -7.25 -13.44
CA LEU A 12 5.04 -6.83 -12.74
C LEU A 12 6.24 -6.79 -13.68
N TRP A 13 6.36 -7.76 -14.60
CA TRP A 13 7.37 -7.77 -15.66
C TRP A 13 7.29 -6.52 -16.54
N HIS A 14 6.08 -6.11 -16.97
CA HIS A 14 5.93 -4.87 -17.74
C HIS A 14 6.36 -3.63 -16.94
N ALA A 15 6.01 -3.57 -15.65
CA ALA A 15 6.44 -2.48 -14.78
C ALA A 15 7.97 -2.46 -14.58
N GLU A 16 8.59 -3.63 -14.46
CA GLU A 16 10.05 -3.78 -14.37
C GLU A 16 10.75 -3.34 -15.66
N GLU A 17 10.30 -3.79 -16.83
CA GLU A 17 10.85 -3.41 -18.13
C GLU A 17 10.73 -1.90 -18.40
N ALA A 18 9.65 -1.28 -17.94
CA ALA A 18 9.45 0.17 -17.97
C ALA A 18 10.32 0.93 -16.94
N GLY A 19 11.08 0.22 -16.10
CA GLY A 19 11.93 0.80 -15.06
C GLY A 19 11.17 1.38 -13.87
N LEU A 20 9.90 1.00 -13.68
CA LEU A 20 9.02 1.53 -12.64
C LEU A 20 9.16 0.80 -11.30
N ILE A 21 9.63 -0.45 -11.33
CA ILE A 21 10.03 -1.24 -10.17
C ILE A 21 11.34 -1.98 -10.48
N SER A 22 12.07 -2.37 -9.44
CA SER A 22 13.24 -3.23 -9.57
C SER A 22 12.88 -4.72 -9.63
N THR A 23 13.80 -5.56 -10.11
CA THR A 23 13.69 -7.04 -10.04
C THR A 23 13.46 -7.54 -8.61
N VAL A 24 14.03 -6.85 -7.61
CA VAL A 24 13.85 -7.19 -6.19
C VAL A 24 12.41 -6.94 -5.77
N GLU A 25 11.87 -5.77 -6.10
CA GLU A 25 10.48 -5.41 -5.77
C GLU A 25 9.48 -6.29 -6.51
N HIS A 26 9.75 -6.63 -7.77
CA HIS A 26 8.96 -7.63 -8.50
C HIS A 26 8.92 -8.97 -7.73
N ALA A 27 10.07 -9.54 -7.40
CA ALA A 27 10.14 -10.80 -6.67
C ALA A 27 9.47 -10.73 -5.28
N GLU A 28 9.58 -9.58 -4.60
CA GLU A 28 8.85 -9.32 -3.36
C GLU A 28 7.33 -9.41 -3.61
N VAL A 29 6.77 -8.73 -4.62
CA VAL A 29 5.31 -8.74 -4.86
C VAL A 29 4.81 -10.15 -5.15
N LEU A 30 5.57 -10.95 -5.90
CA LEU A 30 5.21 -12.36 -6.13
C LEU A 30 5.22 -13.19 -4.82
N THR A 31 6.12 -12.88 -3.88
CA THR A 31 6.17 -13.55 -2.58
C THR A 31 4.90 -13.32 -1.76
N LEU A 32 4.30 -12.12 -1.86
CA LEU A 32 3.03 -11.81 -1.20
C LEU A 32 1.90 -12.74 -1.69
N LEU A 33 1.95 -13.16 -2.95
CA LEU A 33 0.97 -14.06 -3.56
C LEU A 33 1.20 -15.55 -3.22
N MET A 34 2.25 -15.88 -2.47
CA MET A 34 2.56 -17.29 -2.15
C MET A 34 1.66 -17.86 -1.05
N PRO A 35 1.27 -19.15 -1.13
CA PRO A 35 0.41 -19.77 -0.14
C PRO A 35 0.99 -19.83 1.29
N ASP A 36 2.31 -19.78 1.41
CA ASP A 36 3.05 -19.79 2.67
C ASP A 36 3.37 -18.38 3.19
N PHE A 37 2.90 -17.33 2.51
CA PHE A 37 3.05 -15.97 2.96
C PHE A 37 2.38 -15.75 4.34
N ALA A 38 3.00 -14.89 5.16
CA ALA A 38 2.62 -14.62 6.54
C ALA A 38 1.12 -14.30 6.75
N PHE A 39 0.51 -13.64 5.76
CA PHE A 39 -0.87 -13.18 5.74
C PHE A 39 -1.69 -13.79 4.58
N ALA A 40 -1.30 -14.97 4.09
CA ALA A 40 -1.94 -15.63 2.96
C ALA A 40 -3.47 -15.84 3.14
N GLU A 41 -3.96 -15.94 4.38
CA GLU A 41 -5.40 -16.05 4.64
C GLU A 41 -6.20 -14.82 4.21
N ALA A 42 -5.78 -13.62 4.62
CA ALA A 42 -6.42 -12.38 4.18
C ALA A 42 -6.27 -12.21 2.65
N LEU A 43 -5.07 -12.48 2.12
CA LEU A 43 -4.81 -12.34 0.68
C LEU A 43 -5.62 -13.30 -0.19
N ARG A 44 -6.04 -14.47 0.32
CA ARG A 44 -6.94 -15.36 -0.41
C ARG A 44 -8.32 -14.75 -0.62
N LEU A 45 -8.73 -13.82 0.24
CA LEU A 45 -10.04 -13.17 0.24
C LEU A 45 -10.02 -11.80 -0.47
N THR A 46 -8.84 -11.27 -0.74
CA THR A 46 -8.65 -10.00 -1.44
C THR A 46 -9.29 -10.01 -2.83
N ASP A 47 -9.85 -8.87 -3.22
CA ASP A 47 -10.39 -8.64 -4.56
C ASP A 47 -9.29 -8.17 -5.52
N SER A 48 -8.37 -7.35 -5.03
CA SER A 48 -7.16 -6.95 -5.73
C SER A 48 -6.00 -6.76 -4.76
N VAL A 49 -4.78 -6.72 -5.31
CA VAL A 49 -3.60 -6.18 -4.65
C VAL A 49 -3.17 -4.94 -5.44
N HIS A 50 -2.88 -3.83 -4.75
CA HIS A 50 -2.29 -2.66 -5.38
C HIS A 50 -0.83 -2.50 -4.95
N CYS A 51 0.03 -2.10 -5.89
CA CYS A 51 1.42 -1.76 -5.65
C CYS A 51 1.55 -0.24 -5.72
N HIS A 52 1.91 0.42 -4.62
CA HIS A 52 2.05 1.87 -4.58
C HIS A 52 3.52 2.25 -4.76
N ILE A 53 3.82 2.86 -5.90
CA ILE A 53 5.15 3.22 -6.35
C ILE A 53 5.31 4.74 -6.26
N LYS A 54 6.37 5.19 -5.60
CA LYS A 54 6.76 6.59 -5.56
C LYS A 54 7.58 6.92 -6.79
N VAL A 55 7.24 8.02 -7.47
CA VAL A 55 7.91 8.49 -8.68
C VAL A 55 8.27 9.97 -8.55
N ASP A 56 9.13 10.47 -9.42
CA ASP A 56 9.52 11.88 -9.42
C ASP A 56 8.39 12.76 -9.95
N ASP A 57 7.82 12.39 -11.10
CA ASP A 57 6.65 13.02 -11.68
C ASP A 57 5.71 11.95 -12.25
N VAL A 58 4.42 12.10 -11.97
CA VAL A 58 3.39 11.21 -12.50
C VAL A 58 3.13 11.52 -13.98
N ASP A 59 3.28 12.77 -14.41
CA ASP A 59 3.01 13.19 -15.79
C ASP A 59 4.08 12.69 -16.79
N GLU A 60 5.25 12.27 -16.28
CA GLU A 60 6.36 11.71 -17.07
C GLU A 60 6.29 10.18 -17.21
N LEU A 61 5.28 9.53 -16.64
CA LEU A 61 5.10 8.08 -16.78
C LEU A 61 4.84 7.69 -18.24
N PRO A 62 5.18 6.45 -18.65
CA PRO A 62 4.93 5.95 -20.00
C PRO A 62 3.44 5.60 -20.20
N HIS A 63 2.55 6.59 -20.04
CA HIS A 63 1.10 6.39 -19.97
C HIS A 63 0.51 5.68 -21.20
N ASP A 64 1.00 6.00 -22.39
CA ASP A 64 0.49 5.42 -23.63
C ASP A 64 0.93 3.96 -23.80
N GLU A 65 2.13 3.62 -23.33
CA GLU A 65 2.62 2.24 -23.29
C GLU A 65 1.79 1.42 -22.30
N LEU A 66 1.58 1.91 -21.07
CA LEU A 66 0.76 1.24 -20.06
C LEU A 66 -0.67 1.00 -20.55
N LYS A 67 -1.31 2.00 -21.18
CA LYS A 67 -2.63 1.83 -21.81
C LYS A 67 -2.60 0.81 -22.95
N GLY A 68 -1.55 0.82 -23.77
CA GLY A 68 -1.35 -0.15 -24.84
C GLY A 68 -1.23 -1.60 -24.34
N LEU A 69 -0.75 -1.78 -23.11
CA LEU A 69 -0.69 -3.06 -22.40
C LEU A 69 -2.00 -3.45 -21.69
N GLY A 70 -3.06 -2.65 -21.86
CA GLY A 70 -4.39 -2.91 -21.31
C GLY A 70 -4.67 -2.28 -19.94
N TYR A 71 -3.81 -1.39 -19.46
CA TYR A 71 -3.96 -0.80 -18.13
C TYR A 71 -4.99 0.32 -18.19
N THR A 72 -5.97 0.27 -17.30
CA THR A 72 -7.07 1.26 -17.27
C THR A 72 -6.86 2.24 -16.13
N SER A 73 -6.87 3.55 -16.43
CA SER A 73 -6.85 4.58 -15.38
C SER A 73 -8.21 4.62 -14.69
N GLU A 74 -8.26 4.18 -13.43
CA GLU A 74 -9.50 4.20 -12.64
C GLU A 74 -9.70 5.51 -11.89
N ASN A 75 -8.59 6.13 -11.45
CA ASN A 75 -8.60 7.33 -10.64
C ASN A 75 -7.30 8.09 -10.86
N ALA A 76 -7.39 9.40 -11.07
CA ALA A 76 -6.23 10.26 -11.28
C ALA A 76 -6.46 11.65 -10.69
N ALA A 77 -5.39 12.22 -10.15
CA ALA A 77 -5.32 13.58 -9.64
C ALA A 77 -3.89 14.11 -9.88
N PRO A 78 -3.62 15.43 -9.78
CA PRO A 78 -2.26 15.93 -9.90
C PRO A 78 -1.30 15.22 -8.94
N GLY A 79 -0.25 14.61 -9.52
CA GLY A 79 0.75 13.84 -8.79
C GLY A 79 0.29 12.47 -8.26
N TYR A 80 -0.84 11.93 -8.74
CA TYR A 80 -1.38 10.63 -8.38
C TYR A 80 -2.12 9.97 -9.56
N ILE A 81 -1.87 8.68 -9.81
CA ILE A 81 -2.68 7.89 -10.75
C ILE A 81 -2.75 6.43 -10.30
N LYS A 82 -3.94 5.83 -10.42
CA LYS A 82 -4.16 4.39 -10.25
C LYS A 82 -4.52 3.76 -11.59
N TYR A 83 -3.74 2.76 -11.95
CA TYR A 83 -4.01 1.83 -13.05
C TYR A 83 -4.55 0.52 -12.51
N ALA A 84 -5.69 0.10 -13.02
CA ALA A 84 -6.20 -1.26 -12.83
C ALA A 84 -5.79 -2.18 -13.97
N THR A 85 -5.66 -3.46 -13.64
CA THR A 85 -5.42 -4.53 -14.60
C THR A 85 -6.36 -5.70 -14.34
N ASP A 86 -6.62 -6.49 -15.38
CA ASP A 86 -7.47 -7.69 -15.27
C ASP A 86 -6.83 -8.82 -14.46
N SER A 87 -5.54 -8.70 -14.08
CA SER A 87 -4.85 -9.69 -13.25
C SER A 87 -5.23 -9.59 -11.76
N GLY A 88 -5.88 -8.49 -11.35
CA GLY A 88 -6.08 -8.15 -9.95
C GLY A 88 -4.86 -7.51 -9.28
N ILE A 89 -3.77 -7.26 -10.03
CA ILE A 89 -2.66 -6.39 -9.62
C ILE A 89 -2.88 -4.99 -10.19
N ASN A 90 -3.09 -4.02 -9.30
CA ASN A 90 -3.23 -2.61 -9.66
C ASN A 90 -1.92 -1.88 -9.37
N LEU A 91 -1.57 -0.88 -10.17
CA LEU A 91 -0.40 -0.03 -9.94
C LEU A 91 -0.85 1.38 -9.59
N ILE A 92 -0.35 1.90 -8.48
CA ILE A 92 -0.58 3.28 -8.06
C ILE A 92 0.75 4.01 -8.14
N PHE A 93 0.78 5.15 -8.81
CA PHE A 93 1.95 6.02 -8.88
C PHE A 93 1.68 7.33 -8.17
N SER A 94 2.66 7.83 -7.42
CA SER A 94 2.53 9.13 -6.77
C SER A 94 3.85 9.90 -6.71
N SER A 95 3.77 11.19 -7.00
CA SER A 95 4.84 12.17 -6.77
C SER A 95 4.57 13.08 -5.56
N ILE A 96 3.39 12.92 -4.93
CA ILE A 96 2.99 13.57 -3.66
C ILE A 96 3.29 12.70 -2.43
N PRO A 97 3.32 13.28 -1.21
CA PRO A 97 3.40 12.51 0.03
C PRO A 97 2.23 11.52 0.17
N ILE A 98 2.54 10.27 0.50
CA ILE A 98 1.57 9.19 0.71
C ILE A 98 1.79 8.45 2.04
N ALA A 99 2.90 8.74 2.71
CA ALA A 99 3.28 8.17 3.99
C ALA A 99 3.73 9.26 4.96
N GLU A 100 3.58 9.03 6.26
CA GLU A 100 3.99 9.99 7.29
C GLU A 100 5.49 10.29 7.24
N ASP A 101 6.30 9.28 6.89
CA ASP A 101 7.75 9.40 6.73
C ASP A 101 8.17 10.30 5.54
N ASP A 102 7.31 10.52 4.55
CA ASP A 102 7.57 11.49 3.46
C ASP A 102 7.73 12.93 3.97
N ASN A 103 7.11 13.23 5.11
CA ASN A 103 7.15 14.56 5.71
C ASN A 103 8.33 14.74 6.67
N ILE A 104 9.18 13.72 6.83
CA ILE A 104 10.32 13.74 7.74
C ILE A 104 11.62 13.82 6.91
N PRO A 105 12.34 14.95 6.93
CA PRO A 105 13.58 15.09 6.18
C PRO A 105 14.59 13.97 6.49
N GLY A 106 14.97 13.23 5.45
CA GLY A 106 15.94 12.13 5.54
C GLY A 106 15.39 10.79 6.03
N ALA A 107 14.09 10.65 6.28
CA ALA A 107 13.48 9.35 6.63
C ALA A 107 13.37 8.43 5.41
N VAL A 108 13.04 8.99 4.24
CA VAL A 108 13.05 8.26 2.96
C VAL A 108 14.40 8.47 2.28
N THR A 109 15.12 7.37 2.04
CA THR A 109 16.48 7.40 1.46
C THR A 109 16.57 6.74 0.09
N GLN A 110 15.51 6.05 -0.33
CA GLN A 110 15.45 5.32 -1.59
C GLN A 110 15.37 6.29 -2.77
N ALA A 111 16.12 6.00 -3.83
CA ALA A 111 15.96 6.70 -5.11
C ALA A 111 14.63 6.29 -5.74
N LYS A 112 13.95 7.25 -6.37
CA LYS A 112 12.74 7.00 -7.15
C LYS A 112 13.12 6.52 -8.57
N PRO A 113 12.28 5.70 -9.23
CA PRO A 113 11.06 5.13 -8.68
C PRO A 113 11.34 3.99 -7.68
N PHE A 114 10.45 3.82 -6.70
CA PHE A 114 10.52 2.67 -5.77
C PHE A 114 9.13 2.26 -5.27
N LEU A 115 8.97 0.97 -4.96
CA LEU A 115 7.78 0.41 -4.33
C LEU A 115 7.73 0.83 -2.86
N ASP A 116 6.75 1.66 -2.48
CA ASP A 116 6.56 2.09 -1.10
C ASP A 116 5.90 0.98 -0.28
N HIS A 117 4.76 0.48 -0.74
CA HIS A 117 4.00 -0.59 -0.10
C HIS A 117 3.14 -1.36 -1.11
N CYS A 118 2.65 -2.52 -0.68
CA CYS A 118 1.52 -3.18 -1.34
C CYS A 118 0.29 -3.10 -0.44
N GLY A 119 -0.90 -3.02 -1.03
CA GLY A 119 -2.15 -3.10 -0.30
C GLY A 119 -3.06 -4.20 -0.81
N ALA A 120 -3.71 -4.89 0.12
CA ALA A 120 -4.72 -5.90 -0.12
C ALA A 120 -6.11 -5.28 0.05
N ASP A 121 -6.87 -5.26 -1.04
CA ASP A 121 -8.21 -4.70 -1.12
C ASP A 121 -9.27 -5.76 -0.72
N LEU A 122 -9.70 -5.75 0.54
CA LEU A 122 -10.73 -6.64 1.09
C LEU A 122 -12.11 -5.97 0.97
N ARG A 123 -12.68 -6.01 -0.24
CA ARG A 123 -13.91 -5.25 -0.57
C ARG A 123 -15.18 -6.00 -0.19
N ASP A 124 -15.15 -7.33 -0.25
CA ASP A 124 -16.25 -8.16 0.25
C ASP A 124 -16.40 -8.05 1.77
N GLU A 125 -17.56 -7.60 2.24
CA GLU A 125 -17.85 -7.42 3.66
C GLU A 125 -18.43 -8.66 4.36
N SER A 126 -18.38 -9.82 3.69
CA SER A 126 -18.77 -11.10 4.25
C SER A 126 -18.05 -11.42 5.57
N GLU A 127 -18.68 -12.28 6.37
CA GLU A 127 -18.14 -12.71 7.66
C GLU A 127 -16.72 -13.33 7.55
N PRO A 128 -16.41 -14.19 6.56
CA PRO A 128 -15.04 -14.69 6.38
C PRO A 128 -14.01 -13.59 6.15
N THR A 129 -14.30 -12.62 5.29
CA THR A 129 -13.37 -11.51 4.99
C THR A 129 -13.16 -10.62 6.19
N ARG A 130 -14.24 -10.31 6.92
CA ARG A 130 -14.15 -9.56 8.17
C ARG A 130 -13.34 -10.28 9.23
N ALA A 131 -13.59 -11.58 9.43
CA ALA A 131 -12.86 -12.36 10.41
C ALA A 131 -11.36 -12.42 10.08
N ALA A 132 -11.00 -12.58 8.80
CA ALA A 132 -9.61 -12.55 8.38
C ALA A 132 -8.96 -11.17 8.60
N PHE A 133 -9.69 -10.08 8.35
CA PHE A 133 -9.22 -8.72 8.63
C PHE A 133 -9.01 -8.46 10.12
N GLU A 134 -9.98 -8.83 10.96
CA GLU A 134 -9.91 -8.65 12.43
C GLU A 134 -8.82 -9.52 13.08
N ALA A 135 -8.40 -10.61 12.42
CA ALA A 135 -7.30 -11.47 12.89
C ALA A 135 -5.90 -10.89 12.59
N LEU A 136 -5.78 -9.88 11.73
CA LEU A 136 -4.48 -9.32 11.31
C LEU A 136 -3.61 -8.83 12.47
N PRO A 137 -4.13 -8.08 13.47
CA PRO A 137 -3.30 -7.62 14.58
C PRO A 137 -2.74 -8.76 15.43
N ALA A 138 -3.56 -9.77 15.72
CA ALA A 138 -3.11 -10.96 16.45
C ALA A 138 -2.02 -11.70 15.66
N ARG A 139 -2.21 -11.85 14.34
CA ARG A 139 -1.24 -12.49 13.46
C ARG A 139 0.07 -11.72 13.36
N ALA A 140 0.01 -10.39 13.25
CA ALA A 140 1.19 -9.53 13.25
C ALA A 140 1.97 -9.68 14.57
N ALA A 141 1.27 -9.67 15.71
CA ALA A 141 1.87 -9.86 17.02
C ALA A 141 2.56 -11.24 17.17
N GLU A 142 1.93 -12.32 16.70
CA GLU A 142 2.55 -13.67 16.69
C GLU A 142 3.87 -13.72 15.94
N LEU A 143 3.97 -12.97 14.83
CA LEU A 143 5.15 -12.91 13.97
C LEU A 143 6.17 -11.86 14.41
N GLY A 144 5.84 -11.02 15.40
CA GLY A 144 6.66 -9.88 15.80
C GLY A 144 6.70 -8.76 14.76
N TRP A 145 5.67 -8.64 13.92
CA TRP A 145 5.50 -7.54 12.97
C TRP A 145 4.84 -6.35 13.66
N GLY A 146 5.23 -5.14 13.26
CA GLY A 146 4.53 -3.92 13.68
C GLY A 146 3.13 -3.88 13.09
N GLU A 147 2.17 -3.31 13.82
CA GLU A 147 0.80 -3.11 13.34
C GLU A 147 0.30 -1.72 13.75
N VAL A 148 -0.36 -1.02 12.81
CA VAL A 148 -1.01 0.27 13.07
C VAL A 148 -2.40 0.30 12.43
N PRO A 149 -3.47 0.44 13.23
CA PRO A 149 -4.83 0.53 12.70
C PRO A 149 -5.13 1.96 12.23
N GLN A 150 -5.96 2.09 11.21
CA GLN A 150 -6.61 3.34 10.81
C GLN A 150 -8.10 3.11 10.63
N GLY A 151 -8.92 4.06 11.11
CA GLY A 151 -10.38 3.96 11.11
C GLY A 151 -10.93 3.30 12.37
N GLY A 152 -12.16 2.77 12.30
CA GLY A 152 -12.91 2.23 13.43
C GLY A 152 -14.23 2.98 13.60
N ASP A 153 -14.28 3.93 14.54
CA ASP A 153 -15.47 4.78 14.75
C ASP A 153 -15.74 5.74 13.58
N SER A 154 -14.75 5.94 12.71
CA SER A 154 -14.84 6.76 11.51
C SER A 154 -14.13 6.07 10.35
N PRO A 155 -14.61 6.27 9.12
CA PRO A 155 -14.01 5.64 7.95
C PRO A 155 -12.64 6.27 7.63
N VAL A 156 -11.85 5.54 6.84
CA VAL A 156 -10.54 6.01 6.37
C VAL A 156 -10.70 6.66 5.01
N HIS A 157 -10.30 7.93 4.90
CA HIS A 157 -10.31 8.69 3.65
C HIS A 157 -8.93 8.66 2.98
N CYS A 158 -8.89 8.33 1.68
CA CYS A 158 -7.68 8.34 0.86
C CYS A 158 -7.93 9.16 -0.41
N CYS A 159 -7.55 10.44 -0.36
CA CYS A 159 -7.77 11.49 -1.35
C CYS A 159 -9.22 11.55 -1.84
N HIS A 160 -9.58 10.75 -2.83
CA HIS A 160 -10.90 10.70 -3.48
C HIS A 160 -11.68 9.42 -3.13
N THR A 161 -11.20 8.64 -2.16
CA THR A 161 -11.79 7.35 -1.84
C THR A 161 -11.98 7.18 -0.34
N GLN A 162 -12.84 6.25 0.03
CA GLN A 162 -13.09 5.88 1.41
C GLN A 162 -13.23 4.37 1.53
N VAL A 163 -12.70 3.86 2.65
CA VAL A 163 -12.86 2.48 3.12
C VAL A 163 -13.26 2.49 4.59
N LYS A 164 -13.72 1.38 5.14
CA LYS A 164 -14.18 1.33 6.53
C LYS A 164 -13.03 1.38 7.53
N ALA A 165 -12.01 0.59 7.27
CA ALA A 165 -10.83 0.49 8.14
C ALA A 165 -9.61 0.03 7.34
N LYS A 166 -8.44 0.29 7.90
CA LYS A 166 -7.18 -0.26 7.42
C LYS A 166 -6.36 -0.82 8.58
N HIS A 167 -5.62 -1.88 8.31
CA HIS A 167 -4.51 -2.32 9.13
C HIS A 167 -3.23 -2.20 8.32
N TRP A 168 -2.24 -1.52 8.87
CA TRP A 168 -0.90 -1.46 8.31
C TRP A 168 -0.02 -2.42 9.08
N VAL A 169 0.68 -3.32 8.38
CA VAL A 169 1.65 -4.23 9.01
C VAL A 169 3.06 -4.00 8.46
N TYR A 170 4.04 -4.09 9.35
CA TYR A 170 5.44 -3.76 9.08
C TYR A 170 6.33 -4.96 9.41
N PRO A 171 7.04 -5.54 8.43
CA PRO A 171 7.97 -6.63 8.71
C PRO A 171 9.12 -6.15 9.59
N PRO A 172 9.57 -6.95 10.57
CA PRO A 172 10.72 -6.57 11.38
C PRO A 172 11.99 -6.53 10.52
N SER A 173 12.96 -5.68 10.89
CA SER A 173 14.20 -5.50 10.11
C SER A 173 15.03 -6.77 9.92
N CYS A 174 14.88 -7.75 10.80
CA CYS A 174 15.52 -9.06 10.70
C CYS A 174 14.77 -10.06 9.81
N TRP A 175 13.59 -9.70 9.29
CA TRP A 175 12.78 -10.58 8.46
C TRP A 175 13.48 -10.88 7.13
N THR A 176 13.58 -12.16 6.82
CA THR A 176 14.11 -12.63 5.53
C THR A 176 12.95 -12.77 4.54
N GLY A 177 12.97 -12.01 3.45
CA GLY A 177 11.91 -11.99 2.44
C GLY A 177 11.37 -10.58 2.26
N TRP A 178 10.05 -10.46 2.19
CA TRP A 178 9.30 -9.20 2.03
C TRP A 178 9.70 -8.11 3.04
N ARG A 179 9.99 -6.90 2.55
CA ARG A 179 10.50 -5.79 3.39
C ARG A 179 9.65 -4.53 3.41
N ARG A 180 8.64 -4.44 2.54
CA ARG A 180 7.79 -3.24 2.45
C ARG A 180 6.64 -3.31 3.47
N PRO A 181 6.07 -2.19 3.90
CA PRO A 181 4.79 -2.21 4.60
C PRO A 181 3.69 -2.86 3.76
N ILE A 182 2.67 -3.40 4.43
CA ILE A 182 1.48 -3.93 3.77
C ILE A 182 0.26 -3.25 4.33
N GLU A 183 -0.57 -2.69 3.45
CA GLU A 183 -1.90 -2.22 3.76
C GLU A 183 -2.89 -3.38 3.64
N PHE A 184 -3.79 -3.54 4.59
CA PHE A 184 -5.04 -4.29 4.41
C PHE A 184 -6.18 -3.29 4.53
N ALA A 185 -6.96 -3.12 3.47
CA ALA A 185 -8.08 -2.17 3.44
C ALA A 185 -9.41 -2.92 3.40
N PHE A 186 -10.23 -2.74 4.43
CA PHE A 186 -11.51 -3.43 4.55
C PHE A 186 -12.69 -2.53 4.21
N GLY A 187 -13.65 -3.10 3.49
CA GLY A 187 -14.94 -2.50 3.16
C GLY A 187 -15.05 -2.05 1.71
N GLU A 188 -16.29 -1.82 1.31
CA GLU A 188 -16.62 -1.30 -0.02
C GLU A 188 -15.86 0.01 -0.30
N LEU A 189 -15.34 0.14 -1.52
CA LEU A 189 -14.66 1.34 -1.95
C LEU A 189 -15.70 2.37 -2.39
N VAL A 190 -15.79 3.48 -1.65
CA VAL A 190 -16.60 4.64 -2.07
C VAL A 190 -15.68 5.65 -2.74
N VAL A 191 -16.02 6.09 -3.94
CA VAL A 191 -15.26 7.11 -4.69
C VAL A 191 -16.05 8.42 -4.68
N PHE A 192 -15.35 9.53 -4.43
CA PHE A 192 -15.90 10.88 -4.37
C PHE A 192 -15.26 11.77 -5.44
N ASP A 193 -16.05 12.69 -5.99
CA ASP A 193 -15.56 13.70 -6.96
C ASP A 193 -14.64 14.74 -6.30
N GLN A 194 -14.74 14.92 -4.98
CA GLN A 194 -13.94 15.87 -4.21
C GLN A 194 -12.97 15.15 -3.27
N ALA A 195 -11.82 15.77 -3.03
CA ALA A 195 -10.86 15.28 -2.06
C ALA A 195 -11.44 15.37 -0.64
N MET A 196 -11.45 14.24 0.08
CA MET A 196 -12.01 14.11 1.43
C MET A 196 -10.93 14.09 2.53
N GLY A 197 -9.65 14.23 2.14
CA GLY A 197 -8.48 14.09 3.01
C GLY A 197 -7.60 12.91 2.61
N CYS A 198 -6.39 12.83 3.15
CA CYS A 198 -5.43 11.75 2.85
C CYS A 198 -4.93 11.14 4.17
N ALA A 199 -5.48 10.00 4.56
CA ALA A 199 -4.88 9.15 5.57
C ALA A 199 -3.59 8.58 4.98
N LEU A 200 -2.47 9.21 5.34
CA LEU A 200 -1.14 8.75 4.96
C LEU A 200 -0.89 7.37 5.57
N ARG A 201 -0.09 6.56 4.88
CA ARG A 201 0.51 5.37 5.50
C ARG A 201 1.22 5.79 6.79
N PRO A 202 0.90 5.19 7.95
CA PRO A 202 1.61 5.47 9.18
C PRO A 202 3.11 5.16 9.04
N ILE A 203 3.94 5.87 9.79
CA ILE A 203 5.34 5.50 9.91
C ILE A 203 5.46 4.15 10.61
N ASP A 204 6.41 3.31 10.20
CA ASP A 204 6.73 2.07 10.92
C ASP A 204 7.00 2.39 12.39
N PRO A 205 6.27 1.79 13.36
CA PRO A 205 6.49 2.02 14.79
C PRO A 205 7.92 1.72 15.25
N ALA A 206 8.64 0.84 14.56
CA ALA A 206 10.03 0.53 14.85
C ALA A 206 11.02 1.51 14.20
N HIS A 207 10.55 2.43 13.35
CA HIS A 207 11.41 3.42 12.70
C HIS A 207 12.03 4.35 13.75
N PRO A 208 13.34 4.65 13.67
CA PRO A 208 14.03 5.50 14.67
C PRO A 208 13.39 6.88 14.86
N MET A 209 12.69 7.38 13.85
CA MET A 209 12.03 8.69 13.85
C MET A 209 10.53 8.64 14.18
N ALA A 210 9.93 7.46 14.42
CA ALA A 210 8.50 7.33 14.72
C ALA A 210 8.06 8.07 16.00
N GLY A 211 8.95 8.21 16.98
CA GLY A 211 8.72 9.00 18.20
C GLY A 211 9.05 10.49 18.09
N GLY A 212 9.50 10.97 16.92
CA GLY A 212 9.92 12.36 16.71
C GLY A 212 8.77 13.35 16.47
N ALA A 213 7.57 12.83 16.17
CA ALA A 213 6.36 13.63 16.00
C ALA A 213 5.59 13.75 17.33
N GLY A 214 6.21 14.36 18.35
CA GLY A 214 5.54 14.61 19.63
C GLY A 214 6.41 15.32 20.66
N CYS A 215 5.98 16.54 21.04
CA CYS A 215 6.50 17.42 22.11
C CYS A 215 7.51 18.52 21.74
N CYS A 216 7.26 19.28 20.66
CA CYS A 216 7.64 20.70 20.64
C CYS A 216 6.46 21.54 21.12
N GLY A 217 6.42 21.80 22.43
CA GLY A 217 5.38 22.61 23.06
C GLY A 217 5.49 22.70 24.58
N VAL A 218 6.70 22.94 25.11
CA VAL A 218 6.80 23.51 26.47
C VAL A 218 6.56 25.00 26.33
N PRO A 219 5.47 25.57 26.89
CA PRO A 219 5.38 27.01 27.02
C PRO A 219 6.42 27.43 28.05
N ALA A 220 7.35 28.30 27.65
CA ALA A 220 8.15 29.02 28.62
C ALA A 220 7.20 29.89 29.45
N ALA A 221 7.02 29.52 30.72
CA ALA A 221 6.33 30.33 31.71
C ALA A 221 7.29 30.55 32.89
N GLY A 222 7.62 31.82 33.15
CA GLY A 222 8.28 32.29 34.37
C GLY A 222 9.74 32.65 34.20
#